data_AF-A0A7C4V0V9-F1
#
_entry.id   AF-A0A7C4V0V9-F1
#
_cell.length_a   1.000
_cell.length_b   1.000
_cell.length_c   1.000
_cell.angle_alpha   90.00
_cell.angle_beta   90.00
_cell.angle_gamma   90.00
#
_symmetry.space_group_name_H-M   'P 1'
#
loop_
_entity.id
_entity.type
_entity.pdbx_description
1 polymer ?
#
loop_
_entity_poly.entity_id
_entity_poly.type
_entity_poly.pdbx_seq_one_letter_code
_entity_poly.pdbx_strand_id
1 'polypeptide(L)'
;MLEPDPPSRTTPADIGALRQNLSSRLAYVVLYRAFQAQAGEAEIRSFLHQALEEDQGFMARLAQALRRRGQPVDLQPDAGELLKQFYSRRTPLARLEFLRQGAAHAAQWYGQRAGDPSLSQEVRELFAEGAELQRRRARQVQELMEHLHHR
;
A
#
# COMPACT_ATOMS: atom_id res chain seq x y z
N MET A 1 -34.83 -11.42 23.11
CA MET A 1 -33.48 -11.02 23.56
C MET A 1 -32.52 -11.37 22.44
N LEU A 2 -32.01 -10.36 21.72
CA LEU A 2 -30.89 -10.55 20.80
C LEU A 2 -29.64 -10.61 21.68
N GLU A 3 -28.91 -11.72 21.63
CA GLU A 3 -27.57 -11.76 22.20
C GLU A 3 -26.71 -10.73 21.46
N PRO A 4 -25.89 -9.93 22.17
CA PRO A 4 -24.92 -9.08 21.50
C PRO A 4 -23.98 -9.97 20.70
N ASP A 5 -23.74 -9.62 19.42
CA ASP A 5 -22.73 -10.28 18.60
C ASP A 5 -21.42 -10.39 19.40
N PRO A 6 -20.78 -11.58 19.43
CA PRO A 6 -19.53 -11.73 20.14
C PRO A 6 -18.52 -10.71 19.59
N PRO A 7 -17.73 -10.06 20.46
CA PRO A 7 -16.70 -9.12 20.00
C PRO A 7 -15.86 -9.84 18.94
N SER A 8 -15.77 -9.25 17.74
CA SER A 8 -15.05 -9.83 16.60
C SER A 8 -13.73 -10.40 17.11
N ARG A 9 -13.62 -11.73 17.15
CA ARG A 9 -12.49 -12.41 17.79
C ARG A 9 -11.21 -11.84 17.19
N THR A 10 -10.44 -11.14 18.00
CA THR A 10 -9.12 -10.67 17.59
C THR A 10 -8.27 -11.89 17.32
N THR A 11 -7.98 -12.18 16.06
CA THR A 11 -7.15 -13.33 15.69
C THR A 11 -5.67 -12.89 15.62
N PRO A 12 -4.72 -13.75 16.02
CA PRO A 12 -3.30 -13.51 15.73
C PRO A 12 -3.02 -13.31 14.24
N ALA A 13 -3.84 -13.93 13.37
CA ALA A 13 -3.79 -13.78 11.92
C ALA A 13 -4.10 -12.33 11.48
N ASP A 14 -5.15 -11.70 12.02
CA ASP A 14 -5.47 -10.29 11.78
C ASP A 14 -4.28 -9.39 12.12
N ILE A 15 -3.74 -9.56 13.32
CA ILE A 15 -2.64 -8.72 13.82
C ILE A 15 -1.41 -8.85 12.91
N GLY A 16 -1.02 -10.09 12.60
CA GLY A 16 0.11 -10.35 11.72
C GLY A 16 -0.06 -9.71 10.34
N ALA A 17 -1.24 -9.90 9.74
CA ALA A 17 -1.52 -9.36 8.41
C ALA A 17 -1.56 -7.82 8.39
N LEU A 18 -2.19 -7.19 9.38
CA LEU A 18 -2.26 -5.73 9.50
C LEU A 18 -0.86 -5.12 9.73
N ARG A 19 -0.02 -5.73 10.59
CA ARG A 19 1.36 -5.27 10.83
C ARG A 19 2.23 -5.41 9.58
N GLN A 20 2.17 -6.56 8.91
CA GLN A 20 2.90 -6.80 7.67
C GLN A 20 2.54 -5.75 6.61
N ASN A 21 1.24 -5.46 6.50
CA ASN A 21 0.74 -4.46 5.58
C ASN A 21 1.28 -3.07 5.91
N LEU A 22 1.09 -2.62 7.15
CA LEU A 22 1.48 -1.28 7.57
C LEU A 22 2.99 -1.06 7.39
N SER A 23 3.82 -2.05 7.72
CA SER A 23 5.27 -2.04 7.46
C SER A 23 5.57 -1.87 5.96
N SER A 24 4.85 -2.61 5.11
CA SER A 24 5.04 -2.54 3.65
C SER A 24 4.62 -1.17 3.10
N ARG A 25 3.52 -0.58 3.59
CA ARG A 25 3.07 0.76 3.17
C ARG A 25 4.05 1.85 3.60
N LEU A 26 4.59 1.76 4.82
CA LEU A 26 5.64 2.67 5.29
C LEU A 26 6.87 2.63 4.38
N ALA A 27 7.29 1.45 3.92
CA ALA A 27 8.40 1.33 2.98
C ALA A 27 8.11 2.01 1.62
N TYR A 28 6.89 1.87 1.10
CA TYR A 28 6.47 2.55 -0.13
C TYR A 28 6.37 4.08 0.04
N VAL A 29 5.94 4.58 1.20
CA VAL A 29 5.97 6.02 1.50
C VAL A 29 7.40 6.58 1.44
N VAL A 30 8.37 5.85 1.99
CA VAL A 30 9.79 6.24 1.87
C VAL A 30 10.23 6.28 0.42
N LEU A 31 9.86 5.26 -0.37
CA LEU A 31 10.19 5.20 -1.80
C LEU A 31 9.53 6.34 -2.61
N TYR A 32 8.26 6.66 -2.37
CA TYR A 32 7.58 7.76 -3.07
C TYR A 32 8.24 9.10 -2.78
N ARG A 33 8.61 9.36 -1.52
CA ARG A 33 9.36 10.57 -1.14
C ARG A 33 10.72 10.63 -1.83
N ALA A 34 11.43 9.50 -1.87
CA ALA A 34 12.71 9.39 -2.56
C ALA A 34 12.59 9.68 -4.07
N PHE A 35 11.55 9.19 -4.73
CA PHE A 35 11.30 9.50 -6.13
C PHE A 35 10.89 10.96 -6.33
N GLN A 36 10.00 11.47 -5.49
CA GLN A 36 9.50 12.85 -5.59
C GLN A 36 10.65 13.87 -5.50
N ALA A 37 11.66 13.61 -4.66
CA ALA A 37 12.85 14.44 -4.53
C ALA A 37 13.75 14.48 -5.79
N GLN A 38 13.61 13.51 -6.70
CA GLN A 38 14.45 13.38 -7.90
C GLN A 38 13.69 13.60 -9.21
N ALA A 39 12.36 13.54 -9.19
CA ALA A 39 11.54 13.66 -10.39
C ALA A 39 11.56 15.10 -10.94
N GLY A 40 11.98 15.26 -12.19
CA GLY A 40 12.01 16.55 -12.90
C GLY A 40 10.64 16.93 -13.48
N GLU A 41 9.84 15.94 -13.82
CA GLU A 41 8.53 16.05 -14.45
C GLU A 41 7.45 16.39 -13.41
N ALA A 42 6.64 17.42 -13.69
CA ALA A 42 5.62 17.89 -12.76
C ALA A 42 4.49 16.86 -12.55
N GLU A 43 4.17 16.12 -13.61
CA GLU A 43 3.14 15.08 -13.64
C GLU A 43 3.54 13.90 -12.75
N ILE A 44 4.82 13.50 -12.77
CA ILE A 44 5.35 12.47 -11.86
C ILE A 44 5.24 12.95 -10.41
N ARG A 45 5.65 14.19 -10.12
CA ARG A 45 5.55 14.74 -8.75
C ARG A 45 4.10 14.81 -8.26
N SER A 46 3.18 15.20 -9.13
CA SER A 46 1.73 15.26 -8.82
C SER A 46 1.19 13.87 -8.49
N PHE A 47 1.48 12.87 -9.34
CA PHE A 47 1.11 11.49 -9.10
C PHE A 47 1.67 10.96 -7.76
N LEU A 48 2.95 11.20 -7.48
CA LEU A 48 3.58 10.74 -6.24
C LEU A 48 2.98 11.41 -5.00
N HIS A 49 2.62 12.69 -5.09
CA HIS A 49 1.94 13.40 -4.02
C HIS A 49 0.57 12.80 -3.72
N GLN A 50 -0.25 12.58 -4.74
CA GLN A 50 -1.56 11.93 -4.59
C GLN A 50 -1.41 10.52 -3.99
N ALA A 51 -0.46 9.72 -4.49
CA ALA A 51 -0.22 8.37 -3.98
C ALA A 51 0.19 8.35 -2.50
N LEU A 52 0.95 9.37 -2.05
CA LEU A 52 1.33 9.54 -0.65
C LEU A 52 0.12 9.85 0.24
N GLU A 53 -0.76 10.75 -0.19
CA GLU A 53 -1.97 11.10 0.58
C GLU A 53 -2.91 9.90 0.72
N GLU A 54 -3.12 9.16 -0.37
CA GLU A 54 -3.93 7.94 -0.36
C GLU A 54 -3.36 6.88 0.59
N ASP A 55 -2.04 6.66 0.56
CA ASP A 55 -1.39 5.68 1.45
C ASP A 55 -1.44 6.12 2.90
N GLN A 56 -1.31 7.42 3.19
CA GLN A 56 -1.48 7.95 4.56
C GLN A 56 -2.90 7.69 5.08
N GLY A 57 -3.92 7.98 4.27
CA GLY A 57 -5.32 7.71 4.64
C GLY A 57 -5.61 6.22 4.84
N PHE A 58 -5.03 5.35 4.00
CA PHE A 58 -5.17 3.91 4.15
C PHE A 58 -4.42 3.37 5.39
N MET A 59 -3.19 3.82 5.63
CA MET A 59 -2.40 3.46 6.81
C MET A 59 -3.08 3.90 8.11
N ALA A 60 -3.76 5.04 8.13
CA ALA A 60 -4.53 5.47 9.30
C ALA A 60 -5.63 4.46 9.68
N ARG A 61 -6.30 3.88 8.68
CA ARG A 61 -7.33 2.84 8.88
C ARG A 61 -6.72 1.52 9.36
N LEU A 62 -5.59 1.10 8.79
CA LEU A 62 -4.83 -0.07 9.27
C LEU A 62 -4.40 0.10 10.73
N ALA A 63 -3.85 1.27 11.07
CA ALA A 63 -3.42 1.60 12.41
C ALA A 63 -4.60 1.62 13.39
N GLN A 64 -5.76 2.14 12.98
CA GLN A 64 -6.97 2.11 13.79
C GLN A 64 -7.45 0.67 14.04
N ALA A 65 -7.43 -0.20 13.02
CA ALA A 65 -7.79 -1.61 13.16
C ALA A 65 -6.89 -2.35 14.17
N LEU A 66 -5.58 -2.04 14.19
CA LEU A 66 -4.63 -2.54 15.19
C LEU A 66 -4.90 -2.01 16.60
N ARG A 67 -5.15 -0.70 16.74
CA ARG A 67 -5.44 -0.08 18.05
C ARG A 67 -6.72 -0.62 18.68
N ARG A 68 -7.77 -0.85 17.89
CA ARG A 68 -9.03 -1.48 18.36
C ARG A 68 -8.80 -2.88 18.92
N ARG A 69 -7.76 -3.57 18.44
CA ARG A 69 -7.31 -4.90 18.89
C ARG A 69 -6.28 -4.83 20.04
N GLY A 70 -6.11 -3.65 20.66
CA GLY A 70 -5.17 -3.43 21.76
C GLY A 70 -3.69 -3.54 21.35
N GLN A 71 -3.38 -3.46 20.05
CA GLN A 71 -2.02 -3.61 19.56
C GLN A 71 -1.33 -2.25 19.38
N PRO A 72 -0.05 -2.14 19.77
CA PRO A 72 0.74 -0.94 19.49
C PRO A 72 1.01 -0.82 17.98
N VAL A 73 1.09 0.42 17.52
CA VAL A 73 1.44 0.79 16.14
C VAL A 73 2.81 1.45 16.15
N ASP A 74 3.81 0.70 16.61
CA ASP A 74 5.22 1.11 16.51
C ASP A 74 5.89 0.22 15.48
N LEU A 75 5.99 0.73 14.25
CA LEU A 75 6.62 0.06 13.13
C LEU A 75 7.62 1.02 12.51
N GLN A 76 8.84 0.53 12.32
CA GLN A 76 9.86 1.22 11.55
C GLN A 76 9.74 0.84 10.07
N PRO A 77 9.88 1.79 9.14
CA PRO A 77 9.94 1.46 7.72
C PRO A 77 11.19 0.63 7.42
N ASP A 78 11.02 -0.59 6.92
CA ASP A 78 12.11 -1.34 6.27
C ASP A 78 12.01 -1.17 4.75
N ALA A 79 12.72 -0.16 4.24
CA ALA A 79 12.73 0.20 2.81
C ALA A 79 14.07 -0.07 2.13
N GLY A 80 15.06 -0.63 2.84
CA GLY A 80 16.46 -0.64 2.38
C GLY A 80 16.64 -1.37 1.06
N GLU A 81 16.12 -2.58 0.96
CA GLU A 81 16.20 -3.39 -0.27
C GLU A 81 15.32 -2.82 -1.39
N LEU A 82 14.12 -2.35 -1.04
CA LEU A 82 13.20 -1.72 -1.99
C LEU A 82 13.83 -0.48 -2.65
N LEU A 83 14.50 0.37 -1.86
CA LEU A 83 15.22 1.55 -2.35
C LEU A 83 16.42 1.16 -3.23
N LYS A 84 17.18 0.12 -2.88
CA LYS A 84 18.28 -0.36 -3.73
C LYS A 84 17.78 -0.78 -5.12
N GLN A 85 16.69 -1.56 -5.17
CA GLN A 85 16.08 -2.00 -6.43
C GLN A 85 15.47 -0.85 -7.22
N PHE A 86 14.94 0.17 -6.53
CA PHE A 86 14.44 1.38 -7.15
C PHE A 86 15.57 2.22 -7.75
N TYR A 87 16.66 2.44 -7.01
CA TYR A 87 17.80 3.24 -7.47
C TYR A 87 18.63 2.56 -8.57
N SER A 88 18.57 1.23 -8.68
CA SER A 88 19.19 0.53 -9.81
C SER A 88 18.51 0.86 -11.16
N ARG A 89 17.30 1.46 -11.15
CA ARG A 89 16.59 1.93 -12.35
C ARG A 89 17.10 3.30 -12.78
N ARG A 90 17.65 3.35 -14.00
CA ARG A 90 18.36 4.52 -14.55
C ARG A 90 17.44 5.62 -15.10
N THR A 91 16.22 5.29 -15.52
CA THR A 91 15.31 6.25 -16.16
C THR A 91 14.04 6.48 -15.34
N PRO A 92 13.40 7.66 -15.44
CA PRO A 92 12.10 7.90 -14.82
C PRO A 92 11.04 6.87 -15.23
N LEU A 93 11.00 6.48 -16.51
CA LEU A 93 10.09 5.45 -17.01
C LEU A 93 10.33 4.08 -16.37
N ALA A 94 11.59 3.66 -16.20
CA ALA A 94 11.90 2.38 -15.55
C ALA A 94 11.55 2.40 -14.05
N ARG A 95 11.60 3.56 -13.41
CA ARG A 95 11.16 3.78 -12.02
C ARG A 95 9.64 3.76 -11.89
N LEU A 96 8.93 4.35 -12.85
CA LEU A 96 7.47 4.24 -12.94
C LEU A 96 7.05 2.79 -13.18
N GLU A 97 7.71 2.07 -14.09
CA GLU A 97 7.41 0.65 -14.33
C GLU A 97 7.63 -0.19 -13.06
N PHE A 98 8.69 0.10 -12.30
CA PHE A 98 8.90 -0.52 -10.99
C PHE A 98 7.75 -0.26 -10.01
N LEU A 99 7.23 0.96 -9.95
CA LEU A 99 6.06 1.30 -9.15
C LEU A 99 4.80 0.57 -9.62
N ARG A 100 4.59 0.49 -10.94
CA ARG A 100 3.45 -0.19 -11.55
C ARG A 100 3.43 -1.67 -11.18
N GLN A 101 4.57 -2.35 -11.32
CA GLN A 101 4.75 -3.75 -10.95
C GLN A 101 4.53 -3.96 -9.45
N GLY A 102 5.10 -3.08 -8.63
CA GLY A 102 4.89 -3.10 -7.18
C GLY A 102 3.42 -2.97 -6.78
N ALA A 103 2.68 -2.05 -7.41
CA ALA A 103 1.25 -1.89 -7.19
C ALA A 103 0.44 -3.11 -7.67
N ALA A 104 0.78 -3.69 -8.83
CA ALA A 104 0.12 -4.90 -9.33
C ALA A 104 0.33 -6.11 -8.39
N HIS A 105 1.56 -6.33 -7.92
CA HIS A 105 1.86 -7.38 -6.94
C HIS A 105 1.14 -7.12 -5.60
N ALA A 106 1.11 -5.88 -5.14
CA ALA A 106 0.37 -5.52 -3.93
C ALA A 106 -1.12 -5.82 -4.11
N ALA A 107 -1.73 -5.44 -5.23
CA ALA A 107 -3.14 -5.72 -5.51
C ALA A 107 -3.47 -7.22 -5.47
N GLN A 108 -2.57 -8.06 -6.02
CA GLN A 108 -2.72 -9.52 -5.94
C GLN A 108 -2.63 -10.01 -4.49
N TRP A 109 -1.62 -9.56 -3.74
CA TRP A 109 -1.44 -9.94 -2.34
C TRP A 109 -2.67 -9.55 -1.50
N TYR A 110 -3.17 -8.32 -1.67
CA TYR A 110 -4.39 -7.85 -1.03
C TYR A 110 -5.60 -8.69 -1.39
N GLY A 111 -5.77 -9.03 -2.67
CA GLY A 111 -6.88 -9.88 -3.13
C GLY A 111 -6.85 -11.28 -2.50
N GLN A 112 -5.66 -11.88 -2.37
CA GLN A 112 -5.50 -13.16 -1.67
C GLN A 112 -5.90 -13.06 -0.19
N ARG A 113 -5.48 -12.00 0.49
CA ARG A 113 -5.82 -11.78 1.91
C ARG A 113 -7.29 -11.44 2.11
N ALA A 114 -7.91 -10.69 1.19
CA ALA A 114 -9.35 -10.44 1.24
C ALA A 114 -10.18 -11.73 1.15
N GLY A 115 -9.66 -12.79 0.52
CA GLY A 115 -10.30 -14.10 0.45
C GLY A 115 -9.92 -15.07 1.58
N ASP A 116 -9.04 -14.69 2.50
CA ASP A 116 -8.48 -15.59 3.52
C ASP A 116 -9.50 -15.84 4.66
N PRO A 117 -10.07 -17.04 4.82
CA PRO A 117 -11.09 -17.31 5.82
C PRO A 117 -10.57 -17.23 7.27
N SER A 118 -9.25 -17.21 7.48
CA SER A 118 -8.65 -17.06 8.81
C SER A 118 -8.66 -15.61 9.32
N LEU A 119 -8.94 -14.64 8.44
CA LEU A 119 -9.05 -13.22 8.78
C LEU A 119 -10.50 -12.85 9.10
N SER A 120 -10.67 -11.90 10.02
CA SER A 120 -11.98 -11.33 10.32
C SER A 120 -12.57 -10.58 9.11
N GLN A 121 -13.89 -10.47 9.06
CA GLN A 121 -14.57 -9.75 7.98
C GLN A 121 -14.06 -8.31 7.82
N GLU A 122 -13.92 -7.57 8.93
CA GLU A 122 -13.37 -6.20 8.93
C GLU A 122 -11.99 -6.13 8.24
N VAL A 123 -11.09 -7.08 8.53
CA VAL A 123 -9.74 -7.10 7.92
C VAL A 123 -9.80 -7.50 6.45
N ARG A 124 -10.65 -8.46 6.09
CA ARG A 124 -10.84 -8.86 4.69
C ARG A 124 -11.38 -7.72 3.83
N GLU A 125 -12.36 -6.96 4.35
CA GLU A 125 -12.92 -5.78 3.68
C GLU A 125 -11.85 -4.70 3.51
N LEU A 126 -11.07 -4.41 4.56
CA LEU A 126 -9.97 -3.45 4.49
C LEU A 126 -8.90 -3.86 3.46
N PHE A 127 -8.65 -5.16 3.30
CA PHE A 127 -7.76 -5.66 2.26
C PHE A 127 -8.38 -5.67 0.87
N ALA A 128 -9.69 -5.86 0.73
CA ALA A 128 -10.38 -5.69 -0.54
C ALA A 128 -10.27 -4.23 -1.04
N GLU A 129 -10.44 -3.26 -0.14
CA GLU A 129 -10.20 -1.84 -0.44
C GLU A 129 -8.74 -1.57 -0.83
N GLY A 130 -7.79 -2.18 -0.12
CA GLY A 130 -6.37 -2.12 -0.46
C GLY A 130 -6.08 -2.69 -1.85
N ALA A 131 -6.75 -3.79 -2.24
CA ALA A 131 -6.62 -4.36 -3.58
C ALA A 131 -7.06 -3.37 -4.65
N GLU A 132 -8.24 -2.75 -4.48
CA GLU A 132 -8.76 -1.82 -5.47
C GLU A 132 -7.92 -0.53 -5.56
N LEU A 133 -7.45 -0.02 -4.42
CA LEU A 133 -6.51 1.10 -4.38
C LEU A 133 -5.26 0.81 -5.22
N GLN A 134 -4.65 -0.38 -5.03
CA GLN A 134 -3.43 -0.73 -5.75
C GLN A 134 -3.68 -1.05 -7.24
N ARG A 135 -4.83 -1.62 -7.61
CA ARG A 135 -5.22 -1.78 -9.03
C ARG A 135 -5.38 -0.43 -9.71
N ARG A 136 -6.08 0.51 -9.07
CA ARG A 136 -6.20 1.88 -9.57
C ARG A 136 -4.82 2.52 -9.74
N ARG A 137 -3.95 2.38 -8.75
CA ARG A 137 -2.59 2.91 -8.81
C ARG A 137 -1.78 2.33 -9.97
N ALA A 138 -1.85 1.01 -10.19
CA ALA A 138 -1.19 0.39 -11.34
C ALA A 138 -1.70 0.94 -12.68
N ARG A 139 -3.01 1.17 -12.82
CA ARG A 139 -3.60 1.82 -14.02
C ARG A 139 -3.10 3.26 -14.18
N GLN A 140 -3.13 4.07 -13.13
CA GLN A 140 -2.67 5.46 -13.17
C GLN A 140 -1.19 5.58 -13.56
N VAL A 141 -0.33 4.67 -13.08
CA VAL A 141 1.08 4.65 -13.47
C VAL A 141 1.23 4.29 -14.94
N GLN A 142 0.45 3.31 -15.43
CA GLN A 142 0.44 2.93 -16.85
C GLN A 142 0.04 4.11 -17.74
N GLU A 143 -1.06 4.79 -17.41
CA GLU A 143 -1.55 5.98 -18.13
C GLU A 143 -0.52 7.11 -18.13
N LEU A 144 0.15 7.34 -16.99
CA LEU A 144 1.23 8.32 -16.89
C LEU A 144 2.43 7.96 -17.78
N MET A 145 2.83 6.69 -17.81
CA MET A 145 3.92 6.22 -18.66
C MET A 145 3.59 6.36 -20.16
N GLU A 146 2.35 6.10 -20.56
CA GLU A 146 1.88 6.30 -21.93
C GLU A 146 1.87 7.78 -22.30
N HIS A 147 1.36 8.63 -21.41
CA HIS A 147 1.37 10.08 -21.60
C HIS A 147 2.79 10.63 -21.79
N LEU A 148 3.76 10.16 -21.00
CA LEU A 148 5.16 10.58 -21.11
C LEU A 148 5.87 10.06 -22.37
N HIS A 149 5.43 8.95 -22.97
CA HIS A 149 5.98 8.46 -24.24
C HIS A 149 5.54 9.26 -25.47
N HIS A 150 4.39 9.95 -25.39
CA HIS A 150 3.81 10.71 -26.49
C HIS A 150 4.19 12.20 -26.47
N ARG A 151 5.13 12.60 -25.62
CA ARG A 151 5.69 13.95 -25.50
C ARG A 151 7.07 14.02 -26.10
#